data_AF-S6H912-F1
#
_entry.id   AF-S6H912-F1
#
_cell.length_a   1.000
_cell.length_b   1.000
_cell.length_c   1.000
_cell.angle_alpha   90.00
_cell.angle_beta   90.00
_cell.angle_gamma   90.00
#
_symmetry.space_group_name_H-M   'P 1'
#
loop_
_entity.id
_entity.type
_entity.pdbx_description
1 polymer ?
#
loop_
_entity_poly.entity_id
_entity_poly.type
_entity_poly.pdbx_seq_one_letter_code
_entity_poly.pdbx_strand_id
1 'polypeptide(L)'
;MLYATRNTEGKIIGISDVPSSTAEAIDKTHPDVRAFFSAHNADFSPDSFLDESDITIARILDDLVDLLVQKNLIMFTELPSEAQKKLLSRRVVRSLIQNDKNSQEKSNNNFSSFLSDEDQLL
;
A
#
# COMPACT_ATOMS: atom_id res chain seq x y z
N MET A 1 -14.99 0.00 21.86
CA MET A 1 -15.58 -1.36 21.92
C MET A 1 -15.84 -1.81 20.50
N LEU A 2 -15.77 -3.12 20.21
CA LEU A 2 -16.16 -3.66 18.92
C LEU A 2 -17.57 -4.22 19.02
N TYR A 3 -18.25 -4.31 17.88
CA TYR A 3 -19.58 -4.89 17.76
C TYR A 3 -19.54 -6.04 16.75
N ALA A 4 -19.91 -7.25 17.18
CA ALA A 4 -19.89 -8.44 16.34
C ALA A 4 -21.31 -8.86 15.95
N THR A 5 -21.51 -9.15 14.66
CA THR A 5 -22.73 -9.77 14.15
C THR A 5 -22.49 -11.27 14.02
N ARG A 6 -23.39 -12.09 14.54
CA ARG A 6 -23.31 -13.56 14.48
C ARG A 6 -24.37 -14.15 13.56
N ASN A 7 -24.06 -15.29 12.96
CA ASN A 7 -25.05 -16.11 12.25
C ASN A 7 -25.90 -16.95 13.24
N THR A 8 -26.85 -17.71 12.70
CA THR A 8 -27.74 -18.61 13.48
C THR A 8 -27.01 -19.75 14.20
N GLU A 9 -25.76 -20.02 13.85
CA GLU A 9 -24.90 -21.03 14.47
C GLU A 9 -23.99 -20.42 15.56
N GLY A 10 -24.11 -19.12 15.81
CA GLY A 10 -23.30 -18.40 16.80
C GLY A 10 -21.90 -18.00 16.32
N LYS A 11 -21.57 -18.17 15.03
CA LYS A 11 -20.28 -17.76 14.46
C LYS A 11 -20.31 -16.28 14.05
N ILE A 12 -19.24 -15.54 14.36
CA ILE A 12 -19.09 -14.16 13.90
C ILE A 12 -19.00 -14.14 12.37
N ILE A 13 -19.80 -13.28 11.76
CA ILE A 13 -19.85 -13.04 10.31
C ILE A 13 -19.52 -11.58 9.94
N GLY A 14 -19.41 -10.69 10.92
CA GLY A 14 -18.99 -9.31 10.71
C GLY A 14 -18.60 -8.60 12.01
N ILE A 15 -17.67 -7.65 11.92
CA ILE A 15 -17.20 -6.82 13.03
C ILE A 15 -17.24 -5.35 12.62
N SER A 16 -17.75 -4.49 13.50
CA SER A 16 -17.93 -3.04 13.32
C SER A 16 -17.45 -2.26 14.54
N ASP A 17 -17.01 -1.03 14.35
CA ASP A 17 -16.75 -0.05 15.41
C ASP A 17 -17.99 0.79 15.77
N VAL A 18 -19.04 0.73 14.95
CA VAL A 18 -20.36 1.35 15.17
C VAL A 18 -21.37 0.31 15.67
N PRO A 19 -22.18 0.61 16.70
CA PRO A 19 -23.24 -0.28 17.16
C PRO A 19 -24.32 -0.48 16.10
N SER A 20 -24.82 -1.70 15.98
CA SER A 20 -25.93 -2.08 15.11
C SER A 20 -26.96 -2.88 15.90
N SER A 21 -28.22 -2.84 15.48
CA SER A 21 -29.31 -3.62 16.10
C SER A 21 -29.07 -5.12 16.08
N THR A 22 -28.24 -5.61 15.17
CA THR A 22 -27.90 -7.03 15.01
C THR A 22 -26.55 -7.42 15.61
N ALA A 23 -25.86 -6.48 16.26
CA ALA A 23 -24.48 -6.66 16.69
C ALA A 23 -24.35 -6.59 18.22
N GLU A 24 -23.61 -7.52 18.80
CA GLU A 24 -23.32 -7.56 20.23
C GLU A 24 -21.98 -6.88 20.54
N ALA A 25 -21.89 -6.21 21.69
CA ALA A 25 -20.63 -5.64 22.15
C ALA A 25 -19.65 -6.76 22.52
N ILE A 26 -18.45 -6.72 21.95
CA ILE A 26 -17.41 -7.72 22.16
C ILE A 26 -16.06 -7.06 22.45
N ASP A 27 -15.27 -7.71 23.29
CA ASP A 27 -13.90 -7.30 23.55
C ASP A 27 -13.01 -7.60 22.34
N LYS A 28 -12.03 -6.73 22.07
CA LYS A 28 -11.03 -6.91 21.01
C LYS A 28 -10.20 -8.19 21.21
N THR A 29 -10.04 -8.63 22.46
CA THR A 29 -9.25 -9.79 22.85
C THR A 29 -10.05 -11.10 22.81
N HIS A 30 -11.35 -11.06 22.51
CA HIS A 30 -12.21 -12.23 22.53
C HIS A 30 -11.76 -13.29 21.49
N PRO A 31 -11.71 -14.59 21.86
CA PRO A 31 -11.26 -15.66 20.96
C PRO A 31 -12.00 -15.68 19.61
N ASP A 32 -13.31 -15.45 19.62
CA ASP A 32 -14.12 -15.42 18.40
C ASP A 32 -13.75 -14.29 17.43
N VAL A 33 -13.31 -13.14 17.95
CA VAL A 33 -12.83 -12.02 17.11
C VAL A 33 -11.57 -12.47 16.39
N ARG A 34 -10.64 -13.13 17.10
CA ARG A 34 -9.43 -13.69 16.49
C ARG A 34 -9.78 -14.76 15.46
N ALA A 35 -10.69 -15.68 15.79
CA ALA A 35 -11.14 -16.74 14.90
C ALA A 35 -11.81 -16.18 13.63
N PHE A 36 -12.55 -15.07 13.73
CA PHE A 36 -13.15 -14.39 12.58
C PHE A 36 -12.08 -13.87 11.61
N PHE A 37 -11.05 -13.18 12.12
CA PHE A 37 -9.94 -12.68 11.30
C PHE A 37 -9.13 -13.82 10.67
N SER A 38 -8.89 -14.91 11.41
CA SER A 38 -8.17 -16.09 10.90
C SER A 38 -8.98 -16.93 9.89
N ALA A 39 -10.32 -16.93 9.97
CA ALA A 39 -11.16 -17.73 9.09
C ALA A 39 -11.50 -17.07 7.75
N HIS A 40 -11.56 -15.73 7.70
CA HIS A 40 -11.83 -15.00 6.45
C HIS A 40 -10.58 -14.73 5.62
N ASN A 41 -9.39 -15.07 6.14
CA ASN A 41 -8.16 -14.96 5.41
C ASN A 41 -7.23 -16.10 5.85
N ALA A 42 -7.07 -17.12 5.01
CA ALA A 42 -6.14 -18.22 5.28
C ALA A 42 -4.68 -17.75 5.49
N ASP A 43 -4.34 -16.54 5.04
CA ASP A 43 -3.00 -15.92 5.11
C ASP A 43 -2.92 -14.69 6.04
N PHE A 44 -3.97 -14.31 6.78
CA PHE A 44 -3.96 -13.10 7.62
C PHE A 44 -3.68 -13.46 9.07
N SER A 45 -2.43 -13.28 9.48
CA SER A 45 -2.14 -13.04 10.88
C SER A 45 -2.34 -11.54 11.17
N PRO A 46 -2.70 -11.14 12.39
CA PRO A 46 -2.66 -9.73 12.78
C PRO A 46 -1.28 -9.09 12.48
N ASP A 47 -0.21 -9.88 12.57
CA ASP A 47 1.15 -9.45 12.22
C ASP A 47 1.30 -9.16 10.72
N SER A 48 0.74 -9.98 9.84
CA SER A 48 0.83 -9.77 8.39
C SER A 48 0.04 -8.53 7.93
N PHE A 49 -1.07 -8.22 8.59
CA PHE A 49 -1.81 -6.98 8.33
C PHE A 49 -1.03 -5.74 8.79
N LEU A 50 -0.38 -5.82 9.95
CA LEU A 50 0.47 -4.73 10.45
C LEU A 50 1.67 -4.52 9.52
N ASP A 51 2.32 -5.60 9.08
CA ASP A 51 3.45 -5.52 8.14
C ASP A 51 3.05 -4.89 6.79
N GLU A 52 1.90 -5.28 6.23
CA GLU A 52 1.40 -4.69 4.97
C GLU A 52 0.98 -3.23 5.15
N SER A 53 0.33 -2.92 6.29
CA SER A 53 -0.03 -1.55 6.67
C SER A 53 1.20 -0.68 6.84
N ASP A 54 2.24 -1.16 7.52
CA ASP A 54 3.48 -0.43 7.78
C ASP A 54 4.24 -0.12 6.49
N ILE A 55 4.26 -1.04 5.52
CA ILE A 55 4.84 -0.80 4.19
C ILE A 55 4.10 0.34 3.48
N THR A 56 2.77 0.33 3.56
CA THR A 56 1.92 1.35 2.92
C THR A 56 2.12 2.71 3.58
N ILE A 57 2.15 2.76 4.91
CA ILE A 57 2.41 3.97 5.68
C ILE A 57 3.80 4.52 5.38
N ALA A 58 4.83 3.68 5.32
CA ALA A 58 6.18 4.09 5.00
C ALA A 58 6.26 4.77 3.62
N ARG A 59 5.49 4.30 2.63
CA ARG A 59 5.41 4.94 1.30
C ARG A 59 4.72 6.30 1.36
N ILE A 60 3.62 6.41 2.10
CA ILE A 60 2.89 7.68 2.30
C ILE A 60 3.80 8.72 2.98
N LEU A 61 4.55 8.30 4.00
CA LEU A 61 5.48 9.18 4.70
C LEU A 61 6.62 9.65 3.79
N ASP A 62 7.17 8.77 2.96
CA ASP A 62 8.20 9.10 1.95
C ASP A 62 7.69 10.22 1.00
N ASP A 63 6.47 10.06 0.48
CA ASP A 63 5.86 11.03 -0.45
C ASP A 63 5.48 12.34 0.25
N LEU A 64 5.05 12.29 1.52
CA LEU A 64 4.79 13.47 2.33
C LEU A 64 6.07 14.26 2.59
N VAL A 65 7.16 13.59 2.96
CA VAL A 65 8.47 14.24 3.17
C VAL A 65 8.93 14.92 1.88
N ASP A 66 8.83 14.24 0.74
CA ASP A 66 9.17 14.80 -0.57
C ASP A 66 8.33 16.05 -0.89
N LEU A 67 7.02 16.02 -0.61
CA LEU A 67 6.13 17.16 -0.80
C LEU A 67 6.52 18.35 0.09
N LEU A 68 6.81 18.12 1.37
CA LEU A 68 7.20 19.17 2.30
C LEU A 68 8.52 19.82 1.91
N VAL A 69 9.50 19.03 1.47
CA VAL A 69 10.78 19.52 0.94
C VAL A 69 10.57 20.33 -0.34
N GLN A 70 9.76 19.83 -1.29
CA GLN A 70 9.46 20.53 -2.54
C GLN A 70 8.77 21.88 -2.30
N LYS A 71 7.92 21.95 -1.27
CA LYS A 71 7.24 23.19 -0.85
C LYS A 71 8.15 24.11 -0.02
N ASN A 72 9.41 23.74 0.22
CA ASN A 72 10.35 24.44 1.10
C ASN A 72 9.80 24.68 2.52
N LEU A 73 8.95 23.77 3.02
CA LEU A 73 8.39 23.84 4.38
C LEU A 73 9.32 23.24 5.42
N ILE A 74 10.13 22.26 5.01
CA ILE A 74 11.22 21.69 5.79
C ILE A 74 12.45 21.57 4.90
N MET A 75 13.64 21.62 5.49
CA MET A 75 14.87 21.24 4.81
C MET A 75 15.13 19.75 5.03
N PHE A 76 15.56 19.05 3.98
CA PHE A 76 15.92 17.63 4.10
C PHE A 76 16.98 17.36 5.19
N THR A 77 17.87 18.32 5.40
CA THR A 77 18.94 18.27 6.41
C THR A 77 18.44 18.40 7.86
N GLU A 78 17.18 18.79 8.08
CA GLU A 78 16.55 18.86 9.40
C GLU A 78 16.09 17.48 9.90
N LEU A 79 16.00 16.50 9.02
CA LEU A 79 15.63 15.13 9.39
C LEU A 79 16.79 14.44 10.11
N PRO A 80 16.53 13.45 11.00
CA PRO A 80 17.59 12.64 11.58
C PRO A 80 18.50 11.99 10.53
N SER A 81 19.80 11.87 10.81
CA SER A 81 20.79 11.34 9.86
C SER A 81 20.43 9.96 9.30
N GLU A 82 19.84 9.09 10.13
CA GLU A 82 19.35 7.79 9.71
C GLU A 82 18.15 7.87 8.76
N ALA A 83 17.24 8.83 8.98
CA ALA A 83 16.13 9.07 8.06
C ALA A 83 16.64 9.60 6.72
N GLN A 84 17.59 10.53 6.72
CA GLN A 84 18.22 11.04 5.50
C GLN A 84 18.83 9.92 4.64
N LYS A 85 19.64 9.04 5.26
CA LYS A 85 20.25 7.88 4.55
C LYS A 85 19.20 6.97 3.92
N LYS A 86 18.15 6.62 4.67
CA LYS A 86 17.08 5.73 4.19
C LYS A 86 16.29 6.35 3.04
N LEU A 87 15.90 7.62 3.16
CA LEU A 87 15.17 8.34 2.10
C LEU A 87 16.01 8.49 0.83
N LEU A 88 17.31 8.81 0.95
CA LEU A 88 18.23 8.85 -0.18
C LEU A 88 18.33 7.50 -0.90
N SER A 89 18.52 6.42 -0.15
CA SER A 89 18.61 5.07 -0.74
C SER A 89 17.35 4.70 -1.52
N ARG A 90 16.17 5.01 -0.97
CA ARG A 90 14.88 4.78 -1.64
C ARG A 90 14.72 5.62 -2.90
N ARG A 91 15.13 6.89 -2.86
CA ARG A 91 15.05 7.78 -4.02
C ARG A 91 15.92 7.28 -5.18
N VAL A 92 17.13 6.80 -4.90
CA VAL A 92 18.02 6.21 -5.91
C VAL A 92 17.40 4.96 -6.52
N VAL A 93 16.86 4.05 -5.71
CA VAL A 93 16.19 2.84 -6.23
C VAL A 93 14.98 3.21 -7.09
N ARG A 94 14.16 4.18 -6.67
CA ARG A 94 13.02 4.67 -7.46
C ARG A 94 13.46 5.25 -8.81
N SER A 95 14.54 6.05 -8.85
CA SER A 95 15.02 6.64 -10.10
C SER A 95 15.58 5.60 -11.07
N LEU A 96 16.24 4.55 -10.57
CA LEU A 96 16.69 3.42 -11.39
C LEU A 96 15.50 2.70 -12.02
N ILE A 97 14.47 2.37 -11.24
CA ILE A 97 13.25 1.69 -11.74
C ILE A 97 12.51 2.57 -12.77
N GLN A 98 12.43 3.88 -12.54
CA GLN A 98 11.79 4.81 -13.50
C GLN A 98 12.58 4.92 -14.81
N ASN A 99 13.92 4.95 -14.75
CA ASN A 99 14.77 4.98 -15.94
C ASN A 99 14.68 3.68 -16.75
N ASP A 100 14.55 2.52 -16.10
CA ASP A 100 14.33 1.24 -16.79
C ASP A 100 12.98 1.22 -17.53
N LYS A 101 11.91 1.72 -16.90
CA LYS A 101 10.59 1.83 -17.57
C LYS A 101 10.63 2.75 -18.78
N ASN A 102 11.28 3.91 -18.66
CA ASN A 102 11.45 4.84 -19.79
C ASN A 102 12.30 4.24 -20.93
N SER A 103 13.26 3.37 -20.63
CA SER A 103 14.08 2.67 -21.63
C SER A 103 13.29 1.59 -22.40
N GLN A 104 12.35 0.93 -21.72
CA GLN A 104 11.45 -0.07 -22.33
C GLN A 104 10.40 0.59 -23.24
N GLU A 105 9.84 1.73 -22.82
CA GLU A 105 8.86 2.48 -23.64
C GLU A 105 9.48 3.06 -24.92
N LYS A 106 10.73 3.54 -24.86
CA LYS A 106 11.46 4.01 -26.05
C LYS A 106 11.74 2.90 -27.06
N SER A 107 11.98 1.67 -26.60
CA SER A 107 12.22 0.53 -27.50
C SER A 107 10.94 0.06 -28.20
N ASN A 108 9.79 0.11 -27.52
CA ASN A 108 8.50 -0.25 -28.13
C ASN A 108 7.99 0.79 -29.14
N ASN A 109 8.22 2.09 -28.91
CA ASN A 109 7.81 3.13 -29.85
C ASN A 109 8.66 3.17 -31.14
N ASN A 110 9.90 2.68 -31.12
CA ASN A 110 10.73 2.59 -32.31
C ASN A 110 10.33 1.44 -33.25
N PHE A 111 9.63 0.41 -32.75
CA PHE A 111 9.17 -0.71 -33.57
C PHE A 111 7.87 -0.38 -34.33
N SER A 112 7.01 0.48 -33.78
CA SER A 112 5.77 0.92 -34.45
C SER A 112 5.99 2.00 -35.52
N SER A 113 7.14 2.68 -35.52
CA SER A 113 7.46 3.74 -36.51
C SER A 113 8.15 3.21 -37.78
N PHE A 114 8.49 1.92 -37.85
CA PHE A 114 9.25 1.34 -38.98
C PHE A 114 8.40 0.50 -39.94
N LEU A 115 7.07 0.44 -39.76
CA LEU A 115 6.17 -0.41 -40.55
C LEU A 115 5.08 0.35 -41.33
N SER A 116 5.17 1.69 -41.44
CA SER A 116 4.11 2.49 -42.10
C SER A 116 4.44 3.04 -43.49
N ASP A 117 5.68 2.94 -43.99
CA ASP A 117 6.11 3.77 -45.13
C ASP A 117 6.49 3.01 -46.42
N GLU A 118 6.27 1.69 -46.52
CA GLU A 118 6.69 0.88 -47.70
C GLU A 118 5.56 0.49 -48.68
N ASP A 119 4.30 0.92 -48.49
CA ASP A 119 3.17 0.51 -49.34
C ASP A 119 2.53 1.64 -50.18
N GLN A 120 3.29 2.68 -50.55
CA GLN A 120 2.76 3.76 -51.41
C GLN A 120 3.59 4.05 -52.67
N LEU A 121 4.08 3.00 -53.33
CA LEU A 121 4.52 3.05 -54.72
C LEU A 121 4.03 1.82 -55.48
N LEU A 122 2.81 1.89 -56.00
CA LEU A 122 2.37 1.34 -57.30
C LEU A 122 0.94 1.81 -57.63
#